data_AF-A0A9P6ZJV7-F1
#
_entry.id   AF-A0A9P6ZJV7-F1
#
_cell.length_a   1.000
_cell.length_b   1.000
_cell.length_c   1.000
_cell.angle_alpha   90.00
_cell.angle_beta   90.00
_cell.angle_gamma   90.00
#
_symmetry.space_group_name_H-M   'P 1'
#
loop_
_entity.id
_entity.type
_entity.pdbx_description
1 polymer ?
#
loop_
_entity_poly.entity_id
_entity_poly.type
_entity_poly.pdbx_seq_one_letter_code
_entity_poly.pdbx_strand_id
1 'polypeptide(L)' 'MPSLEILDISRNKIKRLPGQSGSLINLRVFCLSRNKITRIPGYFTDFRELDVLKVDHNPIE' A
#
# COMPACT_ATOMS: atom_id res chain seq x y z
N MET A 1 -13.87 14.46 -7.72
CA MET A 1 -13.93 13.28 -6.85
C MET A 1 -12.95 13.51 -5.70
N PRO A 2 -13.33 13.27 -4.44
CA PRO A 2 -12.40 13.41 -3.33
C PRO A 2 -11.21 12.48 -3.54
N SER A 3 -10.00 12.97 -3.30
CA SER A 3 -8.80 12.14 -3.39
C SER A 3 -8.67 11.31 -2.12
N LEU A 4 -8.27 10.05 -2.26
CA LEU A 4 -8.14 9.15 -1.12
C LEU A 4 -6.81 9.42 -0.41
N GLU A 5 -6.87 9.86 0.84
CA GLU A 5 -5.69 10.12 1.67
C GLU A 5 -5.31 8.91 2.52
N ILE A 6 -6.27 8.08 2.93
CA ILE A 6 -6.06 6.95 3.83
C ILE A 6 -6.65 5.68 3.21
N LEU A 7 -5.82 4.66 3.04
CA LEU A 7 -6.22 3.33 2.59
C LEU A 7 -5.75 2.30 3.62
N ASP A 8 -6.71 1.66 4.30
CA ASP A 8 -6.46 0.52 5.18
C ASP A 8 -7.05 -0.74 4.57
N ILE A 9 -6.17 -1.66 4.16
CA ILE A 9 -6.52 -3.00 3.71
C ILE A 9 -5.79 -4.06 4.55
N SER A 10 -5.47 -3.71 5.80
CA SER A 10 -4.86 -4.62 6.76
C SER A 10 -5.76 -5.82 7.07
N ARG A 11 -5.15 -6.90 7.59
CA ARG A 11 -5.85 -8.13 8.01
C ARG A 11 -6.59 -8.85 6.89
N ASN A 12 -6.07 -8.75 5.68
CA ASN A 12 -6.59 -9.47 4.52
C ASN A 12 -5.67 -10.64 4.12
N LYS A 13 -5.98 -11.28 2.99
CA LYS A 13 -5.19 -12.38 2.42
C LYS A 13 -4.48 -11.95 1.12
N ILE A 14 -4.15 -10.66 1.01
CA ILE A 14 -3.56 -10.09 -0.21
C ILE A 14 -2.16 -10.68 -0.40
N LYS A 15 -1.93 -11.32 -1.54
CA LYS A 15 -0.64 -11.92 -1.90
C LYS A 15 0.20 -11.03 -2.83
N ARG A 16 -0.48 -10.26 -3.68
CA ARG A 16 0.15 -9.40 -4.69
C ARG A 16 -0.61 -8.10 -4.73
N LEU A 17 0.14 -7.00 -4.78
CA LEU A 17 -0.38 -5.69 -5.11
C LEU A 17 -0.46 -5.55 -6.64
N PRO A 18 -1.31 -4.65 -7.18
CA PRO A 18 -1.35 -4.38 -8.62
C PRO A 18 0.03 -3.95 -9.12
N GLY A 19 0.28 -4.00 -10.44
CA GLY A 19 1.56 -3.60 -11.03
C GLY A 19 1.78 -2.08 -11.15
N GLN A 20 0.77 -1.27 -10.80
CA GLN A 20 0.76 0.18 -10.89
C GLN A 20 -0.05 0.78 -9.73
N SER A 21 0.29 2.01 -9.31
CA SER A 21 -0.37 2.76 -8.21
C SER A 21 -1.80 3.20 -8.52
N GLY A 22 -2.14 3.36 -9.82
CA GLY A 22 -3.42 3.89 -10.25
C GLY A 22 -3.54 5.40 -9.96
N SER A 23 -4.72 5.86 -9.54
CA SER A 23 -5.00 7.27 -9.25
C SER A 23 -4.77 7.68 -7.79
N LEU A 24 -4.12 6.83 -6.99
CA LEU A 24 -3.89 7.02 -5.55
C LEU A 24 -2.71 7.96 -5.25
N ILE A 25 -2.54 9.02 -6.04
CA ILE A 25 -1.37 9.92 -5.98
C ILE A 25 -1.30 10.76 -4.69
N ASN A 26 -2.43 11.01 -4.03
CA ASN A 26 -2.50 11.81 -2.79
C ASN A 26 -2.63 10.92 -1.54
N LEU A 27 -2.24 9.66 -1.62
CA LEU A 27 -2.32 8.74 -0.49
C LEU A 27 -1.25 9.11 0.54
N ARG A 28 -1.68 9.38 1.77
CA ARG A 28 -0.84 9.74 2.91
C ARG A 28 -0.60 8.59 3.87
N VAL A 29 -1.61 7.73 4.04
CA VAL A 29 -1.51 6.56 4.91
C VAL A 29 -1.93 5.32 4.16
N PHE A 30 -1.03 4.34 4.08
CA PHE A 30 -1.30 3.04 3.50
C PHE A 30 -1.02 1.92 4.52
N CYS A 31 -2.07 1.25 4.98
CA CYS A 31 -1.98 0.13 5.90
C CYS A 31 -2.19 -1.20 5.15
N LEU A 32 -1.12 -1.98 5.03
CA LEU A 32 -1.04 -3.30 4.42
C LEU A 32 -0.78 -4.41 5.44
N SER A 33 -0.77 -4.07 6.73
CA SER A 33 -0.38 -4.98 7.81
C SER A 33 -1.18 -6.28 7.82
N ARG A 34 -0.56 -7.37 8.27
CA ARG A 34 -1.23 -8.69 8.42
C ARG A 34 -1.85 -9.19 7.10
N ASN A 35 -1.07 -9.12 6.01
CA ASN A 35 -1.40 -9.71 4.72
C ASN A 35 -0.43 -10.86 4.37
N LYS A 36 -0.35 -11.24 3.10
CA LYS A 36 0.56 -12.28 2.57
C LYS A 36 1.43 -11.72 1.43
N ILE A 37 1.75 -10.43 1.49
CA ILE A 37 2.53 -9.73 0.48
C ILE A 37 3.99 -10.17 0.61
N THR A 38 4.58 -10.62 -0.49
CA THR A 38 5.99 -11.07 -0.52
C THR A 38 6.95 -10.01 -1.06
N ARG A 39 6.43 -9.01 -1.78
CA ARG A 39 7.22 -7.94 -2.39
C ARG A 39 6.43 -6.65 -2.44
N ILE A 40 7.11 -5.54 -2.17
CA ILE A 40 6.58 -4.20 -2.41
C ILE A 40 6.93 -3.80 -3.85
N PRO A 41 5.95 -3.45 -4.70
CA PRO A 41 6.21 -3.07 -6.07
C PRO A 41 6.86 -1.68 -6.16
N GLY A 42 7.63 -1.45 -7.23
CA GLY A 42 8.45 -0.25 -7.39
C GLY A 42 7.68 1.07 -7.42
N TYR A 43 6.42 1.09 -7.89
CA TYR A 43 5.60 2.32 -7.96
C TYR A 43 5.27 2.93 -6.60
N PHE A 44 5.65 2.30 -5.48
CA PHE A 44 5.54 2.96 -4.18
C PHE A 44 6.38 4.25 -4.12
N THR A 45 7.39 4.39 -4.99
CA THR A 45 8.11 5.65 -5.20
C THR A 45 7.24 6.77 -5.79
N ASP A 46 6.10 6.44 -6.40
CA ASP A 46 5.21 7.43 -7.02
C ASP A 46 4.26 8.07 -6.00
N PHE A 47 4.11 7.48 -4.81
CA PHE A 47 3.31 8.04 -3.72
C PHE A 47 4.07 9.16 -3.00
N ARG A 48 4.10 10.35 -3.63
CA ARG A 48 4.85 11.52 -3.14
C ARG A 48 4.36 12.07 -1.81
N GLU A 49 3.08 11.88 -1.50
CA GLU A 49 2.44 12.36 -0.28
C GLU A 49 2.39 11.31 0.84
N LEU A 50 3.01 10.13 0.65
CA LEU A 50 2.90 9.02 1.59
C LEU A 50 3.73 9.26 2.86
N ASP A 51 3.05 9.66 3.93
CA ASP A 51 3.63 9.87 5.26
C ASP A 51 3.85 8.53 6.01
N VAL A 52 2.92 7.57 5.85
CA VAL A 52 2.90 6.34 6.65
C VAL A 52 2.62 5.12 5.79
N LEU A 53 3.58 4.20 5.76
CA LEU A 53 3.44 2.87 5.17
C LEU A 53 3.56 1.79 6.25
N LYS A 54 2.48 1.05 6.51
CA LYS A 54 2.50 -0.09 7.44
C LYS A 54 2.44 -1.40 6.67
N VAL A 55 3.50 -2.20 6.75
CA VAL A 55 3.62 -3.49 6.04
C VAL A 55 3.93 -4.64 6.98
N ASP A 56 3.85 -4.41 8.30
CA ASP A 56 4.15 -5.40 9.33
C ASP A 56 3.28 -6.66 9.20
N HIS A 57 3.79 -7.80 9.68
CA HIS A 57 3.13 -9.10 9.58
C HIS A 57 2.80 -9.51 8.14
N ASN A 58 3.69 -9.19 7.19
CA ASN A 58 3.73 -9.77 5.86
C ASN A 58 5.04 -10.54 5.67
N PRO A 59 5.05 -11.63 4.88
CA PRO A 59 6.27 -12.37 4.54
C PRO A 59 7.07 -11.65 3.44
N ILE A 60 7.41 -10.38 3.65
CA ILE A 60 8.18 -9.57 2.68
C ILE A 60 9.63 -10.01 2.77
N GLU A 61 10.22 -10.35 1.62
CA GLU A 61 11.65 -10.66 1.47
C GLU A 61 12.47 -9.39 1.22
#